data_AF-A0A9D2I6F4-F1
#
_entry.id   AF-A0A9D2I6F4-F1
#
_cell.length_a   1.000
_cell.length_b   1.000
_cell.length_c   1.000
_cell.angle_alpha   90.00
_cell.angle_beta   90.00
_cell.angle_gamma   90.00
#
_symmetry.space_group_name_H-M   'P 1'
#
loop_
_entity.id
_entity.type
_entity.pdbx_description
1 polymer ?
#
loop_
_entity_poly.entity_id
_entity_poly.type
_entity_poly.pdbx_seq_one_letter_code
_entity_poly.pdbx_strand_id
1 'polypeptide(L)'
;MGKGWKAAAVCAAFLLSLPTGCGAAEELTATDTETAENAASEEETAGESLKAGAYTYHLETEEMAWNTSDGEAALTVTLEYPVFEGNTEAEEAINTFYRSWAADKLESYEAGPDSLAEQALEFGESEVSAGAAPWADDYSVAVVTAVQGVISVRQDNYLFTGGAHGMPGREDHIFSETDGSEVTLASLLPISEEEANDLARNAFLSRIEEHPEDGYFEDAAETIRAKTDFLSQSYLTQEGVVFYAQPYEIGPYAAGYIEVTVPWEELGL
;
A
#
# COMPACT_ATOMS: atom_id res chain seq x y z
N MET A 1 31.10 11.33 -11.53
CA MET A 1 30.37 12.34 -12.32
C MET A 1 28.91 11.95 -12.18
N GLY A 2 28.17 12.62 -11.30
CA GLY A 2 26.76 12.28 -11.08
C GLY A 2 25.97 12.59 -12.35
N LYS A 3 25.34 11.56 -12.94
CA LYS A 3 24.29 11.79 -13.92
C LYS A 3 23.12 12.37 -13.12
N GLY A 4 22.80 13.64 -13.33
CA GLY A 4 21.66 14.27 -12.67
C GLY A 4 20.38 13.76 -13.34
N TRP A 5 19.78 12.73 -12.78
CA TRP A 5 18.47 12.26 -13.20
C TRP A 5 17.39 13.17 -12.58
N LYS A 6 16.37 13.50 -13.38
CA LYS A 6 15.24 14.32 -12.93
C LYS A 6 14.08 13.37 -12.68
N ALA A 7 13.75 13.13 -11.42
CA ALA A 7 12.45 12.60 -11.06
C ALA A 7 11.37 13.60 -11.48
N ALA A 8 10.27 13.09 -12.04
CA ALA A 8 9.10 13.90 -12.35
C ALA A 8 7.95 13.39 -11.49
N ALA A 9 7.55 14.18 -10.50
CA ALA A 9 6.29 13.95 -9.79
C ALA A 9 5.15 14.15 -10.76
N VAL A 10 4.31 13.14 -10.96
CA VAL A 10 3.08 13.25 -11.74
C VAL A 10 1.92 13.06 -10.77
N CYS A 11 1.34 14.16 -10.29
CA CYS A 11 0.02 14.08 -9.66
C CYS A 11 -1.02 13.82 -10.76
N ALA A 12 -1.41 12.57 -10.95
CA ALA A 12 -2.45 12.19 -11.90
C ALA A 12 -3.84 12.28 -11.24
N ALA A 13 -4.54 13.40 -11.44
CA ALA A 13 -6.00 13.43 -11.28
C ALA A 13 -6.64 12.75 -12.49
N PHE A 14 -7.38 11.66 -12.28
CA PHE A 14 -8.08 10.92 -13.33
C PHE A 14 -9.16 11.78 -14.00
N LEU A 15 -8.90 12.25 -15.24
CA LEU A 15 -9.92 12.86 -16.09
C LEU A 15 -10.70 11.77 -16.85
N LEU A 16 -11.93 11.50 -16.41
CA LEU A 16 -12.89 10.67 -17.14
C LEU A 16 -13.28 11.37 -18.46
N SER A 17 -12.95 10.76 -19.60
CA SER A 17 -13.40 11.21 -20.90
C SER A 17 -14.90 10.93 -21.09
N LEU A 18 -15.71 11.98 -21.24
CA LEU A 18 -17.11 11.85 -21.67
C LEU A 18 -17.19 11.59 -23.19
N PRO A 19 -18.17 10.79 -23.66
CA PRO A 19 -18.39 10.58 -25.08
C PRO A 19 -19.06 11.81 -25.69
N THR A 20 -18.44 12.42 -26.70
CA THR A 20 -19.04 13.52 -27.46
C THR A 20 -20.09 12.99 -28.43
N GLY A 21 -21.36 13.25 -28.09
CA GLY A 21 -22.50 13.12 -28.99
C GLY A 21 -22.59 14.28 -29.99
N CYS A 22 -23.14 13.95 -31.16
CA CYS A 22 -23.29 14.73 -32.38
C CYS A 22 -24.14 16.03 -32.24
N GLY A 23 -23.74 17.10 -32.92
CA GLY A 23 -24.57 18.29 -33.19
C GLY A 23 -23.87 19.32 -34.08
N ALA A 24 -24.52 19.71 -35.19
CA ALA A 24 -23.96 20.49 -36.29
C ALA A 24 -24.02 22.03 -36.10
N ALA A 25 -23.03 22.69 -36.71
CA ALA A 25 -22.93 24.02 -37.34
C ALA A 25 -23.86 25.20 -36.90
N GLU A 26 -23.25 26.35 -36.59
CA GLU A 26 -23.32 27.59 -37.40
C GLU A 26 -22.30 28.65 -36.93
N GLU A 27 -21.85 29.47 -37.88
CA GLU A 27 -20.83 30.54 -37.80
C GLU A 27 -21.48 31.87 -37.37
N LEU A 28 -20.76 32.78 -36.68
CA LEU A 28 -20.65 34.23 -36.99
C LEU A 28 -20.03 35.08 -35.84
N THR A 29 -18.92 35.75 -36.20
CA THR A 29 -18.45 37.12 -35.86
C THR A 29 -18.04 37.55 -34.43
N ALA A 30 -16.88 38.22 -34.40
CA ALA A 30 -16.15 38.76 -33.25
C ALA A 30 -16.65 40.13 -32.75
N THR A 31 -16.44 40.40 -31.46
CA THR A 31 -16.12 41.75 -30.90
C THR A 31 -15.44 41.63 -29.52
N ASP A 32 -14.63 42.65 -29.23
CA ASP A 32 -13.61 42.81 -28.19
C ASP A 32 -14.05 42.83 -26.71
N THR A 33 -13.13 42.29 -25.89
CA THR A 33 -12.63 42.72 -24.56
C THR A 33 -13.61 43.16 -23.46
N GLU A 34 -13.73 42.34 -22.39
CA GLU A 34 -13.66 42.86 -21.02
C GLU A 34 -13.13 41.79 -20.06
N THR A 35 -12.19 42.22 -19.22
CA THR A 35 -11.46 41.44 -18.22
C THR A 35 -12.40 41.03 -17.09
N ALA A 36 -12.65 39.73 -16.94
CA ALA A 36 -13.10 39.13 -15.70
C ALA A 36 -12.14 37.98 -15.41
N GLU A 37 -11.16 38.25 -14.54
CA GLU A 37 -10.26 37.24 -14.00
C GLU A 37 -11.14 36.26 -13.21
N ASN A 38 -11.37 35.12 -13.86
CA ASN A 38 -12.08 33.98 -13.37
C ASN A 38 -11.28 33.43 -12.18
N ALA A 39 -11.83 33.56 -10.98
CA ALA A 39 -11.37 32.79 -9.84
C ALA A 39 -11.60 31.32 -10.19
N ALA A 40 -10.55 30.66 -10.66
CA ALA A 40 -10.54 29.22 -10.82
C ALA A 40 -10.69 28.63 -9.41
N SER A 41 -11.91 28.20 -9.09
CA SER A 41 -12.12 27.21 -8.06
C SER A 41 -11.35 25.97 -8.49
N GLU A 42 -10.32 25.64 -7.72
CA GLU A 42 -9.75 24.30 -7.68
C GLU A 42 -10.90 23.35 -7.31
N GLU A 43 -11.49 22.69 -8.31
CA GLU A 43 -12.30 21.50 -8.05
C GLU A 43 -11.30 20.43 -7.62
N GLU A 44 -11.12 20.31 -6.30
CA GLU A 44 -10.56 19.10 -5.69
C GLU A 44 -11.37 17.91 -6.20
N THR A 45 -10.70 17.02 -6.92
CA THR A 45 -11.23 15.69 -7.23
C THR A 45 -11.22 14.89 -5.93
N ALA A 46 -12.19 15.15 -5.05
CA ALA A 46 -12.38 14.35 -3.85
C ALA A 46 -12.72 12.92 -4.27
N GLY A 47 -11.88 11.95 -3.87
CA GLY A 47 -12.15 10.53 -4.03
C GLY A 47 -13.47 10.13 -3.36
N GLU A 48 -13.98 8.94 -3.68
CA GLU A 48 -15.17 8.41 -3.00
C GLU A 48 -14.90 8.28 -1.49
N SER A 49 -15.72 8.92 -0.66
CA SER A 49 -15.63 8.78 0.80
C SER A 49 -16.03 7.37 1.24
N LEU A 50 -15.13 6.73 1.98
CA LEU A 50 -15.21 5.40 2.57
C LEU A 50 -15.46 5.48 4.08
N LYS A 51 -15.75 4.33 4.71
CA LYS A 51 -16.00 4.25 6.16
C LYS A 51 -15.25 3.12 6.84
N ALA A 52 -14.73 3.41 8.02
CA ALA A 52 -14.20 2.45 8.98
C ALA A 52 -14.81 2.74 10.36
N GLY A 53 -15.84 1.99 10.75
CA GLY A 53 -16.58 2.28 11.98
C GLY A 53 -17.21 3.68 11.96
N ALA A 54 -16.81 4.54 12.90
CA ALA A 54 -17.27 5.92 12.97
C ALA A 54 -16.50 6.90 12.05
N TYR A 55 -15.36 6.47 11.52
CA TYR A 55 -14.45 7.29 10.74
C TYR A 55 -14.87 7.33 9.27
N THR A 56 -14.72 8.50 8.65
CA THR A 56 -14.89 8.69 7.21
C THR A 56 -13.55 9.14 6.64
N TYR A 57 -13.15 8.55 5.53
CA TYR A 57 -11.86 8.82 4.89
C TYR A 57 -12.01 8.69 3.38
N HIS A 58 -11.11 9.30 2.62
CA HIS A 58 -10.93 9.00 1.21
C HIS A 58 -9.50 8.51 0.96
N LEU A 59 -9.24 8.02 -0.24
CA LEU A 59 -7.90 7.60 -0.64
C LEU A 59 -7.27 8.70 -1.49
N GLU A 60 -6.02 9.01 -1.20
CA GLU A 60 -5.16 9.81 -2.07
C GLU A 60 -4.09 8.91 -2.69
N THR A 61 -3.59 9.32 -3.85
CA THR A 61 -2.56 8.60 -4.58
C THR A 61 -1.48 9.57 -5.05
N GLU A 62 -0.23 9.24 -4.76
CA GLU A 62 0.95 9.88 -5.36
C GLU A 62 1.63 8.94 -6.34
N GLU A 63 2.02 9.45 -7.51
CA GLU A 63 2.76 8.69 -8.51
C GLU A 63 4.09 9.39 -8.84
N MET A 64 5.16 8.59 -8.85
CA MET A 64 6.50 9.03 -9.23
C MET A 64 7.05 8.12 -10.32
N ALA A 65 7.61 8.72 -11.37
CA ALA A 65 8.26 7.98 -12.45
C ALA A 65 9.71 8.42 -12.64
N TRP A 66 10.59 7.44 -12.79
CA TRP A 66 11.98 7.62 -13.20
C TRP A 66 12.15 7.09 -14.62
N ASN A 67 12.60 7.97 -15.52
CA ASN A 67 12.68 7.69 -16.95
C ASN A 67 14.14 7.56 -17.42
N THR A 68 14.38 6.64 -18.34
CA THR A 68 15.66 6.48 -19.03
C THR A 68 16.02 7.74 -19.84
N SER A 69 17.27 7.83 -20.31
CA SER A 69 17.71 8.97 -21.12
C SER A 69 16.95 9.17 -22.43
N ASP A 70 16.30 8.13 -22.94
CA ASP A 70 15.44 8.18 -24.14
C ASP A 70 13.96 8.48 -23.83
N GLY A 71 13.62 8.66 -22.55
CA GLY A 71 12.29 9.06 -22.09
C GLY A 71 11.31 7.90 -21.82
N GLU A 72 11.78 6.66 -21.85
CA GLU A 72 10.97 5.50 -21.44
C GLU A 72 10.97 5.34 -19.92
N ALA A 73 9.85 4.91 -19.34
CA ALA A 73 9.78 4.63 -17.90
C ALA A 73 10.74 3.47 -17.55
N ALA A 74 11.55 3.66 -16.52
CA ALA A 74 12.39 2.62 -15.92
C ALA A 74 11.77 2.09 -14.63
N LEU A 75 11.22 2.98 -13.81
CA LEU A 75 10.49 2.66 -12.58
C LEU A 75 9.28 3.58 -12.46
N THR A 76 8.15 3.02 -12.05
CA THR A 76 6.97 3.76 -11.57
C THR A 76 6.63 3.33 -10.16
N VAL A 77 6.47 4.28 -9.25
CA VAL A 77 6.05 4.01 -7.87
C VAL A 77 4.72 4.71 -7.66
N THR A 78 3.74 3.95 -7.18
CA THR A 78 2.40 4.44 -6.83
C THR A 78 2.20 4.27 -5.34
N LEU A 79 1.86 5.34 -4.63
CA LEU A 79 1.62 5.35 -3.19
C LEU A 79 0.17 5.73 -2.93
N GLU A 80 -0.67 4.76 -2.55
CA GLU A 80 -2.03 5.03 -2.05
C GLU A 80 -2.06 4.99 -0.52
N TYR A 81 -2.71 5.98 0.09
CA TYR A 81 -2.85 6.10 1.54
C TYR A 81 -4.20 6.73 1.93
N PRO A 82 -4.72 6.47 3.14
CA PRO A 82 -5.98 7.04 3.58
C PRO A 82 -5.80 8.47 4.10
N VAL A 83 -6.79 9.32 3.82
CA VAL A 83 -6.94 10.66 4.41
C VAL A 83 -8.27 10.73 5.13
N PHE A 84 -8.21 10.80 6.45
CA PHE A 84 -9.37 10.93 7.33
C PHE A 84 -9.98 12.34 7.22
N GLU A 85 -11.30 12.40 7.05
CA GLU A 85 -12.05 13.64 6.77
C GLU A 85 -12.43 14.42 8.04
N GLY A 86 -12.36 13.78 9.21
CA GLY A 86 -12.63 14.43 10.48
C GLY A 86 -11.49 15.33 10.94
N ASN A 87 -11.72 15.99 12.08
CA ASN A 87 -10.83 16.99 12.67
C ASN A 87 -10.49 16.67 14.13
N THR A 88 -10.57 15.39 14.50
CA THR A 88 -10.07 14.95 15.81
C THR A 88 -8.55 14.97 15.83
N GLU A 89 -7.97 15.09 17.03
CA GLU A 89 -6.51 15.01 17.22
C GLU A 89 -5.93 13.72 16.63
N ALA A 90 -6.64 12.60 16.80
CA ALA A 90 -6.23 11.31 16.24
C ALA A 90 -6.24 11.29 14.71
N GLU A 91 -7.30 11.78 14.06
CA GLU A 91 -7.38 11.82 12.59
C GLU A 91 -6.31 12.76 11.98
N GLU A 92 -6.07 13.92 12.61
CA GLU A 92 -5.03 14.84 12.17
C GLU A 92 -3.61 14.25 12.33
N ALA A 93 -3.38 13.49 13.40
CA ALA A 93 -2.12 12.79 13.63
C ALA A 93 -1.89 11.66 12.61
N ILE A 94 -2.92 10.85 12.32
CA ILE A 94 -2.85 9.78 11.31
C ILE A 94 -2.62 10.36 9.91
N ASN A 95 -3.33 11.43 9.54
CA ASN A 95 -3.08 12.12 8.27
C ASN A 95 -1.66 12.70 8.18
N THR A 96 -1.11 13.15 9.31
CA THR A 96 0.29 13.62 9.37
C THR A 96 1.27 12.46 9.20
N PHE A 97 1.01 11.32 9.83
CA PHE A 97 1.78 10.10 9.65
C PHE A 97 1.85 9.73 8.16
N TYR A 98 0.72 9.66 7.46
CA TYR A 98 0.70 9.22 6.06
C TYR A 98 1.39 10.18 5.10
N ARG A 99 1.32 11.49 5.34
CA ARG A 99 2.12 12.47 4.58
C ARG A 99 3.62 12.24 4.77
N SER A 100 4.06 11.99 6.00
CA SER A 100 5.46 11.66 6.28
C SER A 100 5.86 10.32 5.67
N TRP A 101 5.00 9.30 5.79
CA TRP A 101 5.21 7.97 5.20
C TRP A 101 5.39 8.08 3.68
N ALA A 102 4.53 8.82 2.97
CA ALA A 102 4.64 9.00 1.53
C ALA A 102 5.97 9.71 1.16
N ALA A 103 6.32 10.79 1.86
CA ALA A 103 7.57 11.50 1.64
C ALA A 103 8.82 10.62 1.90
N ASP A 104 8.83 9.89 3.02
CA ASP A 104 9.94 9.00 3.40
C ASP A 104 10.08 7.83 2.43
N LYS A 105 8.95 7.26 1.96
CA LYS A 105 8.95 6.21 0.92
C LYS A 105 9.57 6.72 -0.36
N LEU A 106 9.13 7.87 -0.88
CA LEU A 106 9.69 8.46 -2.11
C LEU A 106 11.18 8.76 -1.96
N GLU A 107 11.63 9.28 -0.81
CA GLU A 107 13.06 9.49 -0.54
C GLU A 107 13.84 8.16 -0.57
N SER A 108 13.27 7.08 -0.06
CA SER A 108 13.91 5.76 -0.02
C SER A 108 14.20 5.17 -1.42
N TYR A 109 13.38 5.46 -2.43
CA TYR A 109 13.60 5.02 -3.81
C TYR A 109 14.79 5.72 -4.47
N GLU A 110 15.23 6.86 -3.93
CA GLU A 110 16.36 7.65 -4.44
C GLU A 110 17.60 7.58 -3.52
N ALA A 111 17.54 6.80 -2.43
CA ALA A 111 18.52 6.82 -1.34
C ALA A 111 19.89 6.22 -1.71
N GLY A 112 20.67 6.96 -2.49
CA GLY A 112 22.05 6.64 -2.83
C GLY A 112 22.20 5.82 -4.12
N PRO A 113 23.45 5.42 -4.45
CA PRO A 113 23.78 4.80 -5.74
C PRO A 113 23.24 3.36 -5.90
N ASP A 114 22.82 2.71 -4.81
CA ASP A 114 22.24 1.37 -4.83
C ASP A 114 20.71 1.41 -4.67
N SER A 115 20.09 2.59 -4.82
CA SER A 115 18.64 2.75 -4.70
C SER A 115 17.89 2.01 -5.81
N LEU A 116 16.61 1.71 -5.58
CA LEU A 116 15.82 0.98 -6.58
C LEU A 116 15.65 1.79 -7.87
N ALA A 117 15.48 3.11 -7.78
CA ALA A 117 15.40 3.96 -8.97
C ALA A 117 16.71 3.91 -9.77
N GLU A 118 17.87 3.93 -9.09
CA GLU A 118 19.15 3.87 -9.80
C GLU A 118 19.36 2.53 -10.51
N GLN A 119 19.04 1.42 -9.83
CA GLN A 119 19.10 0.08 -10.41
C GLN A 119 18.14 -0.07 -11.59
N ALA A 120 16.91 0.46 -11.49
CA ALA A 120 15.93 0.43 -12.57
C ALA A 120 16.42 1.19 -13.81
N LEU A 121 17.02 2.37 -13.60
CA LEU A 121 17.55 3.19 -14.68
C LEU A 121 18.78 2.56 -15.35
N GLU A 122 19.70 1.98 -14.57
CA GLU A 122 20.83 1.22 -15.13
C GLU A 122 20.33 0.02 -15.93
N PHE A 123 19.37 -0.72 -15.39
CA PHE A 123 18.76 -1.85 -16.10
C PHE A 123 18.12 -1.38 -17.40
N GLY A 124 17.26 -0.35 -17.35
CA GLY A 124 16.54 0.21 -18.50
C GLY A 124 17.43 0.81 -19.58
N GLU A 125 18.60 1.37 -19.24
CA GLU A 125 19.60 1.87 -20.21
C GLU A 125 20.36 0.75 -20.94
N SER A 126 20.17 -0.52 -20.57
CA SER A 126 20.94 -1.63 -21.15
C SER A 126 20.34 -2.17 -22.45
N GLU A 127 21.18 -2.56 -23.42
CA GLU A 127 20.71 -3.18 -24.68
C GLU A 127 19.95 -4.51 -24.46
N VAL A 128 20.15 -5.16 -23.32
CA VAL A 128 19.47 -6.41 -22.95
C VAL A 128 18.04 -6.15 -22.47
N SER A 129 17.74 -4.96 -21.97
CA SER A 129 16.42 -4.56 -21.48
C SER A 129 15.58 -3.81 -22.51
N ALA A 130 16.10 -3.52 -23.71
CA ALA A 130 15.37 -2.76 -24.72
C ALA A 130 14.02 -3.42 -25.04
N GLY A 131 12.91 -2.75 -24.68
CA GLY A 131 11.54 -3.24 -24.83
C GLY A 131 11.02 -4.14 -23.69
N ALA A 132 11.73 -4.25 -22.57
CA ALA A 132 11.20 -4.83 -21.33
C ALA A 132 10.16 -3.91 -20.70
N ALA A 133 9.22 -4.49 -19.94
CA ALA A 133 8.30 -3.69 -19.13
C ALA A 133 9.07 -2.91 -18.05
N PRO A 134 8.65 -1.68 -17.73
CA PRO A 134 9.24 -0.90 -16.63
C PRO A 134 9.10 -1.65 -15.31
N TRP A 135 10.01 -1.36 -14.38
CA TRP A 135 9.82 -1.77 -12.99
C TRP A 135 8.67 -0.98 -12.39
N ALA A 136 7.98 -1.58 -11.42
CA ALA A 136 6.87 -0.94 -10.74
C ALA A 136 6.85 -1.33 -9.27
N ASP A 137 6.44 -0.42 -8.39
CA ASP A 137 6.07 -0.73 -7.01
C ASP A 137 4.78 -0.01 -6.66
N ASP A 138 3.69 -0.76 -6.64
CA ASP A 138 2.33 -0.22 -6.53
C ASP A 138 1.75 -0.53 -5.16
N TYR A 139 1.61 0.48 -4.30
CA TYR A 139 0.97 0.40 -2.98
C TYR A 139 -0.51 0.75 -3.07
N SER A 140 -1.33 -0.04 -2.39
CA SER A 140 -2.78 0.14 -2.29
C SER A 140 -3.26 -0.02 -0.85
N VAL A 141 -4.23 0.77 -0.43
CA VAL A 141 -4.93 0.60 0.86
C VAL A 141 -5.92 -0.54 0.70
N ALA A 142 -5.58 -1.71 1.22
CA ALA A 142 -6.43 -2.89 1.11
C ALA A 142 -7.64 -2.81 2.06
N VAL A 143 -7.44 -2.33 3.28
CA VAL A 143 -8.53 -2.15 4.26
C VAL A 143 -8.16 -1.17 5.38
N VAL A 144 -9.15 -0.41 5.84
CA VAL A 144 -9.08 0.36 7.09
C VAL A 144 -10.11 -0.21 8.08
N THR A 145 -9.67 -0.59 9.26
CA THR A 145 -10.50 -1.24 10.30
C THR A 145 -10.40 -0.47 11.61
N ALA A 146 -11.52 0.04 12.12
CA ALA A 146 -11.65 0.55 13.47
C ALA A 146 -12.15 -0.56 14.42
N VAL A 147 -11.34 -0.97 15.38
CA VAL A 147 -11.62 -2.10 16.29
C VAL A 147 -10.77 -1.99 17.56
N GLN A 148 -11.27 -2.45 18.71
CA GLN A 148 -10.53 -2.45 19.98
C GLN A 148 -9.91 -1.08 20.38
N GLY A 149 -10.55 0.03 20.00
CA GLY A 149 -10.05 1.38 20.30
C GLY A 149 -8.82 1.79 19.47
N VAL A 150 -8.58 1.10 18.35
CA VAL A 150 -7.54 1.42 17.38
C VAL A 150 -8.08 1.45 15.95
N ILE A 151 -7.41 2.21 15.09
CA ILE A 151 -7.57 2.17 13.64
C ILE A 151 -6.38 1.42 13.06
N SER A 152 -6.63 0.28 12.41
CA SER A 152 -5.64 -0.45 11.64
C SER A 152 -5.80 -0.14 10.16
N VAL A 153 -4.71 0.13 9.48
CA VAL A 153 -4.65 0.30 8.03
C VAL A 153 -3.70 -0.76 7.47
N ARG A 154 -4.24 -1.61 6.60
CA ARG A 154 -3.46 -2.59 5.85
C ARG A 154 -3.24 -2.06 4.44
N GLN A 155 -1.98 -1.92 4.07
CA GLN A 155 -1.54 -1.60 2.72
C GLN A 155 -0.89 -2.84 2.11
N ASP A 156 -1.26 -3.15 0.87
CA ASP A 156 -0.60 -4.18 0.07
C ASP A 156 0.23 -3.48 -1.00
N ASN A 157 1.42 -4.01 -1.32
CA ASN A 157 2.23 -3.53 -2.44
C ASN A 157 2.61 -4.65 -3.40
N TYR A 158 2.94 -4.30 -4.64
CA TYR A 158 3.44 -5.26 -5.62
C TYR A 158 4.67 -4.72 -6.34
N LEU A 159 5.83 -5.27 -6.00
CA LEU A 159 7.12 -4.90 -6.57
C LEU A 159 7.45 -5.79 -7.78
N PHE A 160 7.47 -5.22 -8.97
CA PHE A 160 7.95 -5.85 -10.19
C PHE A 160 9.30 -5.26 -10.60
N THR A 161 10.33 -6.10 -10.67
CA THR A 161 11.69 -5.72 -11.11
C THR A 161 12.14 -6.51 -12.34
N GLY A 162 11.17 -6.91 -13.18
CA GLY A 162 11.39 -7.80 -14.33
C GLY A 162 11.10 -9.28 -14.02
N GLY A 163 11.18 -10.13 -15.04
CA GLY A 163 10.91 -11.56 -14.92
C GLY A 163 9.45 -11.94 -15.20
N ALA A 164 9.02 -13.09 -14.67
CA ALA A 164 7.69 -13.64 -14.95
C ALA A 164 6.56 -13.01 -14.11
N HIS A 165 6.88 -12.56 -12.90
CA HIS A 165 5.96 -11.91 -11.98
C HIS A 165 6.76 -11.04 -10.99
N GLY A 166 6.06 -10.13 -10.31
CA GLY A 166 6.56 -9.36 -9.18
C GLY A 166 6.34 -10.09 -7.86
N MET A 167 6.70 -9.42 -6.78
CA MET A 167 6.56 -9.91 -5.42
C MET A 167 5.54 -9.05 -4.68
N PRO A 168 4.45 -9.63 -4.16
CA PRO A 168 3.57 -8.90 -3.28
C PRO A 168 4.26 -8.68 -1.93
N GLY A 169 3.97 -7.55 -1.32
CA GLY A 169 4.27 -7.24 0.06
C GLY A 169 3.03 -6.70 0.77
N ARG A 170 3.14 -6.61 2.09
CA ARG A 170 2.08 -6.10 2.97
C ARG A 170 2.73 -5.29 4.08
N GLU A 171 2.12 -4.15 4.40
CA GLU A 171 2.52 -3.21 5.42
C GLU A 171 1.29 -2.84 6.23
N ASP A 172 1.39 -2.94 7.56
CA ASP A 172 0.26 -2.78 8.48
C ASP A 172 0.62 -1.73 9.53
N HIS A 173 -0.20 -0.69 9.63
CA HIS A 173 -0.08 0.34 10.66
C HIS A 173 -1.29 0.30 11.60
N ILE A 174 -1.05 0.51 12.90
CA ILE A 174 -2.10 0.52 13.92
C ILE A 174 -1.99 1.81 14.72
N PHE A 175 -3.08 2.54 14.82
CA PHE A 175 -3.13 3.85 15.46
C PHE A 175 -4.14 3.85 16.61
N SER A 176 -3.75 4.44 17.74
CA SER A 176 -4.65 4.72 18.86
C SER A 176 -5.81 5.63 18.44
N GLU A 177 -7.07 5.24 18.69
CA GLU A 177 -8.22 6.13 18.47
C GLU A 177 -8.25 7.34 19.42
N THR A 178 -7.42 7.33 20.47
CA THR A 178 -7.39 8.39 21.49
C THR A 178 -6.60 9.61 21.01
N ASP A 179 -5.44 9.39 20.39
CA ASP A 179 -4.48 10.44 20.05
C ASP A 179 -3.79 10.25 18.68
N GLY A 180 -4.14 9.19 17.94
CA GLY A 180 -3.58 8.89 16.62
C GLY A 180 -2.12 8.46 16.64
N SER A 181 -1.55 8.17 17.81
CA SER A 181 -0.21 7.62 17.91
C SER A 181 -0.14 6.21 17.34
N GLU A 182 0.94 5.90 16.62
CA GLU A 182 1.19 4.55 16.14
C GLU A 182 1.55 3.62 17.31
N VAL A 183 0.93 2.45 17.34
CA VAL A 183 1.07 1.42 18.37
C VAL A 183 1.36 0.06 17.74
N THR A 184 1.93 -0.86 18.51
CA THR A 184 2.18 -2.23 18.04
C THR A 184 1.07 -3.16 18.49
N LEU A 185 0.83 -4.25 17.76
CA LEU A 185 -0.08 -5.30 18.23
C LEU A 185 0.28 -5.77 19.65
N ALA A 186 1.57 -6.02 19.91
CA ALA A 186 2.06 -6.42 21.24
C ALA A 186 1.61 -5.48 22.37
N SER A 187 1.60 -4.16 22.12
CA SER A 187 1.18 -3.16 23.11
C SER A 187 -0.32 -3.14 23.40
N LEU A 188 -1.14 -3.69 22.50
CA LEU A 188 -2.60 -3.80 22.65
C LEU A 188 -3.01 -5.05 23.42
N LEU A 189 -2.20 -6.11 23.33
CA LEU A 189 -2.55 -7.40 23.89
C LEU A 189 -2.34 -7.41 25.42
N PRO A 190 -3.31 -7.91 26.20
CA PRO A 190 -3.16 -8.10 27.64
C PRO A 190 -2.34 -9.36 28.00
N ILE A 191 -2.01 -10.18 27.00
CA ILE A 191 -1.15 -11.37 27.11
C ILE A 191 0.28 -11.05 26.69
N SER A 192 1.22 -11.93 27.04
CA SER A 192 2.61 -11.76 26.60
C SER A 192 2.78 -11.99 25.10
N GLU A 193 3.83 -11.40 24.51
CA GLU A 193 4.19 -11.66 23.12
C GLU A 193 4.45 -13.15 22.86
N GLU A 194 5.05 -13.87 23.80
CA GLU A 194 5.29 -15.32 23.71
C GLU A 194 3.97 -16.09 23.58
N GLU A 195 2.99 -15.79 24.43
CA GLU A 195 1.66 -16.42 24.38
C GLU A 195 0.93 -16.12 23.07
N ALA A 196 0.98 -14.87 22.58
CA ALA A 196 0.36 -14.48 21.32
C ALA A 196 1.01 -15.18 20.11
N ASN A 197 2.35 -15.28 20.10
CA ASN A 197 3.09 -16.01 19.07
C ASN A 197 2.77 -17.51 19.10
N ASP A 198 2.58 -18.09 20.28
CA ASP A 198 2.20 -19.51 20.40
C ASP A 198 0.77 -19.78 19.92
N LEU A 199 -0.18 -18.87 20.16
CA LEU A 199 -1.53 -18.97 19.58
C LEU A 199 -1.47 -18.95 18.04
N ALA A 200 -0.76 -17.99 17.45
CA ALA A 200 -0.58 -17.91 16.00
C ALA A 200 0.09 -19.17 15.43
N ARG A 201 1.17 -19.63 16.07
CA ARG A 201 1.88 -20.86 15.69
C ARG A 201 0.97 -22.08 15.70
N ASN A 202 0.19 -22.26 16.77
CA ASN A 202 -0.72 -23.40 16.91
C ASN A 202 -1.85 -23.34 15.87
N ALA A 203 -2.36 -22.14 15.56
CA ALA A 203 -3.33 -21.95 14.49
C ALA A 203 -2.78 -22.37 13.13
N PHE A 204 -1.54 -21.97 12.78
CA PHE A 204 -0.89 -22.40 11.55
C PHE A 204 -0.65 -23.91 11.49
N LEU A 205 -0.14 -24.51 12.57
CA LEU A 205 0.09 -25.96 12.62
C LEU A 205 -1.21 -26.75 12.47
N SER A 206 -2.30 -26.28 13.10
CA SER A 206 -3.63 -26.88 12.96
C SER A 206 -4.13 -26.76 11.52
N ARG A 207 -4.02 -25.58 10.91
CA ARG A 207 -4.39 -25.37 9.50
C ARG A 207 -3.63 -26.30 8.56
N ILE A 208 -2.32 -26.46 8.75
CA ILE A 208 -1.49 -27.36 7.93
C ILE A 208 -1.94 -28.82 8.05
N GLU A 209 -2.32 -29.26 9.26
CA GLU A 209 -2.80 -30.62 9.51
C GLU A 209 -4.22 -30.86 8.96
N GLU A 210 -5.10 -29.87 9.09
CA GLU A 210 -6.51 -29.96 8.72
C GLU A 210 -6.75 -29.78 7.21
N HIS A 211 -5.88 -29.03 6.52
CA HIS A 211 -6.02 -28.68 5.10
C HIS A 211 -4.79 -29.07 4.24
N PRO A 212 -4.32 -30.33 4.27
CA PRO A 212 -3.13 -30.74 3.52
C PRO A 212 -3.25 -30.56 1.99
N GLU A 213 -4.45 -30.39 1.47
CA GLU A 213 -4.75 -30.10 0.06
C GLU A 213 -4.33 -28.69 -0.40
N ASP A 214 -4.05 -27.76 0.53
CA ASP A 214 -3.68 -26.37 0.21
C ASP A 214 -2.28 -26.23 -0.43
N GLY A 215 -1.57 -27.35 -0.64
CA GLY A 215 -0.34 -27.39 -1.43
C GLY A 215 0.89 -26.87 -0.70
N TYR A 216 0.94 -27.04 0.62
CA TYR A 216 2.09 -26.67 1.45
C TYR A 216 3.40 -27.37 1.02
N PHE A 217 4.53 -26.74 1.33
CA PHE A 217 5.83 -27.41 1.24
C PHE A 217 5.97 -28.54 2.26
N GLU A 218 6.81 -29.52 1.96
CA GLU A 218 7.04 -30.68 2.83
C GLU A 218 7.54 -30.29 4.23
N ASP A 219 8.25 -29.16 4.34
CA ASP A 219 8.82 -28.60 5.56
C ASP A 219 7.98 -27.49 6.20
N ALA A 220 6.78 -27.19 5.69
CA ALA A 220 5.93 -26.10 6.17
C ALA A 220 5.75 -26.08 7.70
N ALA A 221 5.48 -27.24 8.31
CA ALA A 221 5.31 -27.35 9.75
C ALA A 221 6.63 -27.17 10.53
N GLU A 222 7.79 -27.45 9.94
CA GLU A 222 9.11 -27.16 10.53
C GLU A 222 9.37 -25.65 10.48
N THR A 223 9.11 -25.01 9.33
CA THR A 223 9.20 -23.56 9.16
C THR A 223 8.35 -22.81 10.19
N ILE A 224 7.07 -23.19 10.36
CA ILE A 224 6.19 -22.59 11.38
C ILE A 224 6.70 -22.82 12.80
N ARG A 225 7.32 -23.96 13.13
CA ARG A 225 7.90 -24.19 14.46
C ARG A 225 9.16 -23.37 14.71
N ALA A 226 9.93 -23.08 13.67
CA ALA A 226 11.17 -22.30 13.77
C ALA A 226 10.91 -20.78 13.83
N LYS A 227 9.78 -20.30 13.29
CA LYS A 227 9.41 -18.87 13.31
C LYS A 227 9.20 -18.36 14.73
N THR A 228 9.82 -17.24 15.10
CA THR A 228 9.73 -16.70 16.47
C THR A 228 8.86 -15.46 16.59
N ASP A 229 8.57 -14.79 15.48
CA ASP A 229 7.78 -13.57 15.44
C ASP A 229 6.72 -13.67 14.34
N PHE A 230 5.48 -13.81 14.78
CA PHE A 230 4.25 -13.76 13.99
C PHE A 230 3.59 -12.38 14.09
N LEU A 231 3.85 -11.61 15.15
CA LEU A 231 3.18 -10.33 15.39
C LEU A 231 3.52 -9.29 14.30
N SER A 232 4.75 -9.34 13.75
CA SER A 232 5.13 -8.48 12.61
C SER A 232 4.49 -8.86 11.28
N GLN A 233 3.78 -9.99 11.20
CA GLN A 233 3.05 -10.44 10.01
C GLN A 233 1.59 -10.65 10.36
N SER A 234 0.95 -9.57 10.79
CA SER A 234 -0.43 -9.60 11.24
C SER A 234 -1.19 -8.32 10.91
N TYR A 235 -2.51 -8.44 10.78
CA TYR A 235 -3.41 -7.30 10.59
C TYR A 235 -4.71 -7.51 11.37
N LEU A 236 -5.40 -6.40 11.67
CA LEU A 236 -6.58 -6.43 12.52
C LEU A 236 -7.87 -6.56 11.71
N THR A 237 -8.80 -7.34 12.24
CA THR A 237 -10.17 -7.47 11.72
C THR A 237 -11.17 -7.30 12.85
N GLN A 238 -12.46 -7.24 12.51
CA GLN A 238 -13.53 -7.24 13.52
C GLN A 238 -13.58 -8.56 14.33
N GLU A 239 -13.08 -9.67 13.76
CA GLU A 239 -13.18 -11.01 14.35
C GLU A 239 -11.99 -11.36 15.25
N GLY A 240 -10.82 -10.81 14.92
CA GLY A 240 -9.57 -11.09 15.62
C GLY A 240 -8.36 -10.53 14.88
N VAL A 241 -7.19 -11.05 15.25
CA VAL A 241 -5.94 -10.80 14.52
C VAL A 241 -5.78 -11.87 13.46
N VAL A 242 -5.56 -11.46 12.22
CA VAL A 242 -5.12 -12.36 11.16
C VAL A 242 -3.61 -12.36 11.11
N PHE A 243 -3.01 -13.53 11.23
CA PHE A 243 -1.59 -13.77 11.01
C PHE A 243 -1.40 -14.39 9.64
N TYR A 244 -0.34 -14.00 8.93
CA TYR A 244 -0.09 -14.47 7.58
C TYR A 244 1.35 -14.97 7.41
N ALA A 245 1.50 -16.01 6.59
CA ALA A 245 2.77 -16.43 6.03
C ALA A 245 2.91 -15.84 4.63
N GLN A 246 4.09 -15.31 4.31
CA GLN A 246 4.37 -14.69 3.02
C GLN A 246 4.33 -15.72 1.87
N PRO A 247 4.08 -15.32 0.62
CA PRO A 247 4.29 -16.20 -0.53
C PRO A 247 5.70 -16.80 -0.51
N TYR A 248 5.80 -18.09 -0.83
CA TYR A 248 7.02 -18.91 -0.70
C TYR A 248 7.49 -19.24 0.73
N GLU A 249 6.81 -18.81 1.79
CA GLU A 249 7.24 -19.15 3.15
C GLU A 249 6.92 -20.61 3.51
N ILE A 250 5.68 -21.03 3.28
CA ILE A 250 5.20 -22.39 3.60
C ILE A 250 4.44 -23.06 2.44
N GLY A 251 4.37 -22.41 1.29
CA GLY A 251 3.70 -22.90 0.08
C GLY A 251 4.16 -22.15 -1.16
N PRO A 252 3.83 -22.64 -2.37
CA PRO A 252 4.25 -22.01 -3.62
C PRO A 252 3.62 -20.62 -3.79
N TYR A 253 4.19 -19.77 -4.63
CA TYR A 253 3.64 -18.44 -4.95
C TYR A 253 2.14 -18.44 -5.29
N ALA A 254 1.69 -19.46 -6.03
CA ALA A 254 0.30 -19.59 -6.44
C ALA A 254 -0.69 -19.78 -5.27
N ALA A 255 -0.21 -20.16 -4.08
CA ALA A 255 -1.00 -20.21 -2.87
C ALA A 255 -1.24 -18.82 -2.26
N GLY A 256 -0.47 -17.80 -2.68
CA GLY A 256 -0.54 -16.45 -2.12
C GLY A 256 -0.14 -16.41 -0.65
N TYR A 257 -0.76 -15.49 0.09
CA TYR A 257 -0.66 -15.44 1.55
C TYR A 257 -1.46 -16.57 2.17
N ILE A 258 -0.84 -17.32 3.09
CA ILE A 258 -1.54 -18.32 3.88
C ILE A 258 -1.86 -17.69 5.22
N GLU A 259 -3.14 -17.62 5.55
CA GLU A 259 -3.65 -16.85 6.68
C GLU A 259 -4.33 -17.74 7.73
N VAL A 260 -4.19 -17.36 9.00
CA VAL A 260 -4.93 -17.91 10.13
C VAL A 260 -5.45 -16.77 11.00
N THR A 261 -6.65 -16.92 11.54
CA THR A 261 -7.26 -15.93 12.44
C THR A 261 -7.19 -16.45 13.87
N VAL A 262 -6.66 -15.64 14.78
CA VAL A 262 -6.82 -15.85 16.22
C VAL A 262 -7.89 -14.86 16.72
N PRO A 263 -9.03 -15.34 17.22
CA PRO A 263 -10.10 -14.47 17.72
C PRO A 263 -9.64 -13.56 18.86
N TRP A 264 -10.26 -12.38 18.97
CA TRP A 264 -9.97 -11.43 20.06
C TRP A 264 -10.07 -12.06 21.46
N GLU A 265 -11.06 -12.93 21.69
CA GLU A 265 -11.27 -13.62 22.97
C GLU A 265 -10.06 -14.47 23.38
N GLU A 266 -9.41 -15.15 22.43
CA GLU A 266 -8.22 -15.97 22.70
C GLU A 266 -6.99 -15.10 23.00
N LEU A 267 -6.97 -13.88 22.47
CA LEU A 267 -5.95 -12.87 22.73
C LEU A 267 -6.22 -12.05 24.00
N GLY A 268 -7.35 -12.29 24.67
CA GLY A 268 -7.74 -11.64 25.92
C GLY A 268 -8.49 -10.32 25.77
N LEU A 269 -9.02 -10.01 24.57
CA LEU A 269 -9.76 -8.79 24.24
C LEU A 269 -11.25 -9.05 23.96
#